data_AF-A0A497GX03-F1
#
_entry.id   AF-A0A497GX03-F1
#
_cell.length_a   1.000
_cell.length_b   1.000
_cell.length_c   1.000
_cell.angle_alpha   90.00
_cell.angle_beta   90.00
_cell.angle_gamma   90.00
#
_symmetry.space_group_name_H-M   'P 1'
#
loop_
_entity.id
_entity.type
_entity.pdbx_description
1 polymer ?
#
loop_
_entity_poly.entity_id
_entity_poly.type
_entity_poly.pdbx_seq_one_letter_code
_entity_poly.pdbx_strand_id
1 'polypeptide(L)'
;MARKRKITEEIPSTTPEPINEETPKVIPEPIKEEKTPVKLAEKEIPTSVITFETIIEEAMLNPALAPIADVLKSYVDVCYKQASSDEITIANMNYNLFNIILGSLNVKDRKVSNLQMTFINKVFLIEKDRYFNTISLSRYDHFWSFGIDSKMGYSMLIKYISAMANPNTRKQQAKTHIAEKMNRYLPEGIVGKLELFYKV
;
A
#
# COMPACT_ATOMS: atom_id res chain seq x y z
N MET A 1 53.71 40.50 14.54
CA MET A 1 52.51 40.77 13.72
C MET A 1 51.32 40.60 14.66
N ALA A 2 50.52 41.59 15.08
CA ALA A 2 49.94 42.77 14.40
C ALA A 2 49.02 42.35 13.23
N ARG A 3 47.73 42.73 13.16
CA ARG A 3 46.99 43.81 13.85
C ARG A 3 45.55 43.41 14.29
N LYS A 4 45.05 44.10 15.33
CA LYS A 4 43.62 44.28 15.64
C LYS A 4 42.91 45.10 14.54
N ARG A 5 41.59 45.02 14.44
CA ARG A 5 40.71 46.21 14.58
C ARG A 5 39.24 45.86 14.88
N LYS A 6 38.74 46.50 15.94
CA LYS A 6 37.33 46.71 16.30
C LYS A 6 37.02 48.17 15.92
N ILE A 7 35.78 48.49 15.54
CA ILE A 7 35.16 49.83 15.64
C ILE A 7 33.66 49.60 15.90
N THR A 8 33.03 50.56 16.55
CA THR A 8 31.64 50.57 17.07
C THR A 8 31.04 51.96 16.75
N GLU A 9 29.87 52.31 17.30
CA GLU A 9 29.28 53.67 17.33
C GLU A 9 28.56 54.13 16.04
N GLU A 10 27.46 54.91 16.07
CA GLU A 10 26.46 55.21 17.13
C GLU A 10 25.15 55.76 16.48
N ILE A 11 24.11 55.97 17.28
CA ILE A 11 22.79 56.54 16.88
C ILE A 11 22.78 58.06 17.14
N PRO A 12 21.94 58.85 16.46
CA PRO A 12 21.17 59.83 17.23
C PRO A 12 19.67 59.86 16.90
N SER A 13 18.89 60.30 17.90
CA SER A 13 17.43 60.38 17.95
C SER A 13 16.92 61.81 17.72
N THR A 14 15.72 61.98 17.16
CA THR A 14 14.86 63.17 17.35
C THR A 14 13.37 62.87 17.12
N THR A 15 12.52 63.23 18.09
CA THR A 15 11.05 63.44 17.99
C THR A 15 10.75 64.80 18.64
N PRO A 16 9.75 65.60 18.20
CA PRO A 16 8.43 65.67 18.90
C PRO A 16 7.21 66.11 18.00
N GLU A 17 6.01 65.49 18.08
CA GLU A 17 4.75 65.99 18.75
C GLU A 17 3.75 66.81 17.84
N PRO A 18 2.49 67.19 18.24
CA PRO A 18 1.28 66.32 18.20
C PRO A 18 -0.08 67.01 17.75
N ILE A 19 -1.24 66.41 18.13
CA ILE A 19 -2.62 66.98 18.37
C ILE A 19 -3.69 67.06 17.23
N ASN A 20 -4.82 66.34 17.42
CA ASN A 20 -6.26 66.77 17.55
C ASN A 20 -7.17 65.55 17.29
N GLU A 21 -7.93 64.99 18.24
CA GLU A 21 -9.17 65.48 18.90
C GLU A 21 -10.37 65.75 17.96
N GLU A 22 -11.33 64.81 17.92
CA GLU A 22 -12.74 64.95 18.37
C GLU A 22 -13.64 63.80 17.82
N THR A 23 -14.70 63.49 18.56
CA THR A 23 -15.71 62.42 18.27
C THR A 23 -17.11 63.08 18.15
N PRO A 24 -18.29 62.45 18.35
CA PRO A 24 -18.81 61.09 18.09
C PRO A 24 -20.16 61.09 17.32
N LYS A 25 -20.74 59.89 17.07
CA LYS A 25 -22.18 59.54 17.29
C LYS A 25 -22.38 58.01 17.02
N VAL A 26 -22.74 57.10 17.96
CA VAL A 26 -23.88 57.02 18.93
C VAL A 26 -25.20 56.76 18.19
N ILE A 27 -26.06 55.76 18.44
CA ILE A 27 -26.17 54.54 19.32
C ILE A 27 -27.25 53.60 18.66
N PRO A 28 -27.44 52.27 18.93
CA PRO A 28 -27.45 51.57 20.23
C PRO A 28 -26.83 50.13 20.26
N GLU A 29 -27.08 49.44 21.39
CA GLU A 29 -26.83 48.04 21.82
C GLU A 29 -28.06 47.10 21.56
N PRO A 30 -28.06 45.75 21.76
CA PRO A 30 -27.50 45.07 22.95
C PRO A 30 -26.80 43.68 22.82
N ILE A 31 -25.95 43.47 23.83
CA ILE A 31 -25.23 42.29 24.34
C ILE A 31 -25.83 40.91 23.97
N LYS A 32 -24.97 39.98 23.54
CA LYS A 32 -25.08 38.54 23.84
C LYS A 32 -23.70 37.87 23.87
N GLU A 33 -23.52 36.98 24.84
CA GLU A 33 -22.26 36.27 25.12
C GLU A 33 -21.80 35.45 23.90
N GLU A 34 -20.64 35.79 23.34
CA GLU A 34 -20.02 34.98 22.29
C GLU A 34 -19.37 33.76 22.92
N LYS A 35 -20.09 32.63 22.91
CA LYS A 35 -19.49 31.32 23.16
C LYS A 35 -18.39 31.11 22.12
N THR A 36 -17.13 31.14 22.57
CA THR A 36 -15.98 30.76 21.75
C THR A 36 -16.29 29.43 21.06
N PRO A 37 -16.29 29.39 19.72
CA PRO A 37 -16.44 28.12 19.02
C PRO A 37 -15.29 27.23 19.45
N VAL A 38 -15.62 26.04 19.95
CA VAL A 38 -14.63 24.98 20.07
C VAL A 38 -14.15 24.73 18.65
N LYS A 39 -12.97 25.26 18.31
CA LYS A 39 -12.19 24.72 17.20
C LYS A 39 -11.96 23.27 17.57
N LEU A 40 -12.78 22.38 16.99
CA LEU A 40 -12.32 21.03 16.74
C LEU A 40 -10.99 21.22 16.03
N ALA A 41 -9.91 20.80 16.69
CA ALA A 41 -8.69 20.55 15.97
C ALA A 41 -9.10 19.57 14.87
N GLU A 42 -9.00 20.00 13.62
CA GLU A 42 -8.90 19.06 12.52
C GLU A 42 -7.73 18.17 12.92
N LYS A 43 -8.05 16.93 13.34
CA LYS A 43 -7.04 15.89 13.37
C LYS A 43 -6.58 15.83 11.93
N GLU A 44 -5.40 16.40 11.67
CA GLU A 44 -4.59 16.04 10.52
C GLU A 44 -4.56 14.51 10.55
N ILE A 45 -5.37 13.90 9.69
CA ILE A 45 -5.31 12.47 9.46
C ILE A 45 -3.90 12.31 8.90
N PRO A 46 -2.95 11.70 9.63
CA PRO A 46 -1.61 11.59 9.10
C PRO A 46 -1.76 10.87 7.76
N THR A 47 -1.11 11.40 6.73
CA THR A 47 -1.05 10.72 5.43
C THR A 47 -0.25 9.46 5.65
N SER A 48 -0.92 8.42 6.16
CA SER A 48 -0.28 7.24 6.69
C SER A 48 0.49 6.61 5.55
N VAL A 49 1.80 6.48 5.76
CA VAL A 49 2.64 5.71 4.84
C VAL A 49 2.00 4.33 4.77
N ILE A 50 1.42 3.99 3.62
CA ILE A 50 0.61 2.79 3.49
C ILE A 50 1.56 1.59 3.58
N THR A 51 1.68 1.02 4.78
CA THR A 51 2.54 -0.13 5.05
C THR A 51 1.83 -1.46 4.77
N PHE A 52 2.61 -2.52 4.64
CA PHE A 52 2.09 -3.89 4.64
C PHE A 52 1.25 -4.17 5.90
N GLU A 53 1.79 -3.89 7.09
CA GLU A 53 1.12 -4.08 8.37
C GLU A 53 -0.26 -3.40 8.41
N THR A 54 -0.35 -2.11 8.08
CA THR A 54 -1.63 -1.36 8.07
C THR A 54 -2.64 -1.97 7.09
N ILE A 55 -2.20 -2.41 5.91
CA ILE A 55 -3.08 -3.05 4.91
C ILE A 55 -3.63 -4.39 5.41
N ILE A 56 -2.77 -5.19 6.06
CA ILE A 56 -3.17 -6.47 6.63
C ILE A 56 -4.17 -6.24 7.77
N GLU A 57 -3.91 -5.30 8.67
CA GLU A 57 -4.80 -4.95 9.78
C GLU A 57 -6.18 -4.47 9.29
N GLU A 58 -6.23 -3.56 8.33
CA GLU A 58 -7.48 -3.12 7.67
C GLU A 58 -8.26 -4.29 7.06
N ALA A 59 -7.56 -5.21 6.39
CA ALA A 59 -8.17 -6.34 5.71
C ALA A 59 -8.67 -7.43 6.66
N MET A 60 -8.03 -7.62 7.82
CA MET A 60 -8.49 -8.53 8.89
C MET A 60 -9.87 -8.14 9.44
N LEU A 61 -10.25 -6.86 9.37
CA LEU A 61 -11.57 -6.38 9.80
C LEU A 61 -12.69 -6.73 8.81
N ASN A 62 -12.37 -7.20 7.61
CA ASN A 62 -13.34 -7.56 6.58
C ASN A 62 -13.42 -9.10 6.44
N PRO A 63 -14.56 -9.74 6.74
CA PRO A 63 -14.70 -11.21 6.67
C PRO A 63 -14.36 -11.83 5.30
N ALA A 64 -14.51 -11.08 4.21
CA ALA A 64 -14.16 -11.55 2.87
C ALA A 64 -12.65 -11.48 2.55
N LEU A 65 -11.89 -10.70 3.32
CA LEU A 65 -10.44 -10.50 3.14
C LEU A 65 -9.60 -11.15 4.24
N ALA A 66 -10.12 -11.29 5.46
CA ALA A 66 -9.38 -11.81 6.61
C ALA A 66 -8.65 -13.15 6.35
N PRO A 67 -9.23 -14.18 5.69
CA PRO A 67 -8.51 -15.41 5.36
C PRO A 67 -7.31 -15.21 4.43
N ILE A 68 -7.38 -14.20 3.56
CA ILE A 68 -6.29 -13.86 2.63
C ILE A 68 -5.22 -13.03 3.36
N ALA A 69 -5.65 -12.09 4.20
CA ALA A 69 -4.77 -11.28 5.04
C ALA A 69 -3.95 -12.16 5.99
N ASP A 70 -4.56 -13.19 6.58
CA ASP A 70 -3.88 -14.16 7.43
C ASP A 70 -2.81 -14.96 6.68
N VAL A 71 -3.14 -15.53 5.51
CA VAL A 71 -2.15 -16.24 4.67
C VAL A 71 -1.00 -15.33 4.24
N LEU A 72 -1.28 -14.08 3.83
CA LEU A 72 -0.26 -13.11 3.43
C LEU A 72 0.62 -12.67 4.62
N LYS A 73 0.03 -12.46 5.80
CA LYS A 73 0.75 -12.15 7.04
C LYS A 73 1.65 -13.31 7.45
N SER A 74 1.09 -14.51 7.52
CA SER A 74 1.81 -15.75 7.86
C SER A 74 2.96 -16.01 6.88
N TYR A 75 2.75 -15.79 5.58
CA TYR A 75 3.80 -15.85 4.56
C TYR A 75 4.98 -14.93 4.89
N VAL A 76 4.72 -13.64 5.16
CA VAL A 76 5.76 -12.67 5.49
C VAL A 76 6.45 -13.00 6.82
N ASP A 77 5.67 -13.36 7.84
CA ASP A 77 6.18 -13.63 9.18
C ASP A 77 7.09 -14.88 9.19
N VAL A 78 6.66 -16.00 8.61
CA VAL A 78 7.44 -17.26 8.54
C VAL A 78 8.64 -17.12 7.61
N CYS A 79 8.45 -16.62 6.39
CA CYS A 79 9.48 -16.69 5.36
C CYS A 79 10.54 -15.59 5.50
N TYR A 80 10.29 -14.51 6.26
CA TYR A 80 11.20 -13.36 6.35
C TYR A 80 11.43 -12.83 7.77
N LYS A 81 10.40 -12.68 8.62
CA LYS A 81 10.59 -12.10 9.97
C LYS A 81 11.17 -13.11 10.97
N GLN A 82 10.70 -14.36 10.91
CA GLN A 82 11.28 -15.49 11.62
C GLN A 82 12.51 -16.06 10.91
N ALA A 83 12.72 -15.66 9.64
CA ALA A 83 13.82 -16.10 8.78
C ALA A 83 14.02 -17.62 8.80
N SER A 84 12.93 -18.39 8.66
CA SER A 84 12.98 -19.85 8.67
C SER A 84 13.98 -20.36 7.63
N SER A 85 14.93 -21.19 8.07
CA SER A 85 15.86 -21.90 7.19
C SER A 85 15.28 -23.22 6.68
N ASP A 86 14.04 -23.57 7.02
CA ASP A 86 13.35 -24.73 6.48
C ASP A 86 12.76 -24.43 5.10
N GLU A 87 13.50 -24.86 4.10
CA GLU A 87 13.22 -24.68 2.68
C GLU A 87 11.94 -25.42 2.25
N ILE A 88 11.58 -26.53 2.90
CA ILE A 88 10.33 -27.27 2.67
C ILE A 88 9.15 -26.47 3.22
N THR A 89 9.27 -25.91 4.43
CA THR A 89 8.25 -25.01 4.97
C THR A 89 8.01 -23.80 4.07
N ILE A 90 9.05 -23.18 3.51
CA ILE A 90 8.86 -22.03 2.60
C ILE A 90 8.23 -22.47 1.26
N ALA A 91 8.59 -23.64 0.71
CA ALA A 91 7.92 -24.19 -0.47
C ALA A 91 6.41 -24.45 -0.22
N ASN A 92 6.05 -24.96 0.97
CA ASN A 92 4.66 -25.11 1.40
C ASN A 92 3.94 -23.75 1.52
N MET A 93 4.61 -22.74 2.07
CA MET A 93 4.05 -21.39 2.18
C MET A 93 3.85 -20.70 0.82
N ASN A 94 4.75 -20.93 -0.14
CA ASN A 94 4.56 -20.53 -1.54
C ASN A 94 3.34 -21.23 -2.18
N TYR A 95 3.12 -22.52 -1.91
CA TYR A 95 1.93 -23.24 -2.39
C TYR A 95 0.63 -22.78 -1.71
N ASN A 96 0.66 -22.43 -0.42
CA ASN A 96 -0.48 -21.82 0.25
C ASN A 96 -0.83 -20.44 -0.37
N LEU A 97 0.19 -19.65 -0.73
CA LEU A 97 0.01 -18.41 -1.49
C LEU A 97 -0.56 -18.66 -2.90
N PHE A 98 -0.16 -19.74 -3.59
CA PHE A 98 -0.78 -20.15 -4.85
C PHE A 98 -2.27 -20.43 -4.69
N ASN A 99 -2.63 -21.24 -3.69
CA ASN A 99 -3.99 -21.70 -3.46
C ASN A 99 -4.93 -20.56 -3.04
N ILE A 100 -4.48 -19.61 -2.21
CA ILE A 100 -5.34 -18.48 -1.80
C ILE A 100 -5.63 -17.53 -2.97
N ILE A 101 -4.68 -17.33 -3.88
CA ILE A 101 -4.88 -16.55 -5.11
C ILE A 101 -5.85 -17.28 -6.06
N LEU A 102 -5.65 -18.59 -6.30
CA LEU A 102 -6.59 -19.38 -7.09
C LEU A 102 -8.00 -19.42 -6.48
N GLY A 103 -8.11 -19.53 -5.16
CA GLY A 103 -9.37 -19.46 -4.43
C GLY A 103 -10.09 -18.13 -4.66
N SER A 104 -9.36 -17.02 -4.57
CA SER A 104 -9.87 -15.67 -4.82
C SER A 104 -10.41 -15.48 -6.25
N LEU A 105 -9.74 -16.08 -7.25
CA LEU A 105 -10.20 -16.12 -8.64
C LEU A 105 -11.38 -17.10 -8.84
N ASN A 106 -11.59 -18.07 -7.95
CA ASN A 106 -12.67 -19.05 -8.05
C ASN A 106 -13.92 -18.74 -7.21
N VAL A 107 -13.95 -17.62 -6.48
CA VAL A 107 -15.17 -17.13 -5.83
C VAL A 107 -16.24 -16.81 -6.88
N LYS A 108 -17.44 -17.39 -6.69
CA LYS A 108 -18.59 -17.24 -7.61
C LYS A 108 -19.13 -15.81 -7.65
N ASP A 109 -19.13 -15.11 -6.52
CA ASP A 109 -19.51 -13.69 -6.48
C ASP A 109 -18.36 -12.83 -7.03
N ARG A 110 -18.60 -12.24 -8.21
CA ARG A 110 -17.65 -11.36 -8.90
C ARG A 110 -17.28 -10.12 -8.08
N LYS A 111 -18.16 -9.57 -7.23
CA LYS A 111 -17.84 -8.44 -6.35
C LYS A 111 -16.82 -8.86 -5.29
N VAL A 112 -17.02 -10.02 -4.68
CA VAL A 112 -16.10 -10.59 -3.68
C VAL A 112 -14.77 -10.97 -4.33
N SER A 113 -14.79 -11.67 -5.46
CA SER A 113 -13.57 -12.00 -6.22
C SER A 113 -12.76 -10.76 -6.60
N ASN A 114 -13.42 -9.71 -7.12
CA ASN A 114 -12.77 -8.43 -7.43
C ASN A 114 -12.19 -7.74 -6.17
N LEU A 115 -12.90 -7.76 -5.04
CA LEU A 115 -12.43 -7.19 -3.77
C LEU A 115 -11.15 -7.90 -3.29
N GLN A 116 -11.18 -9.24 -3.28
CA GLN A 116 -10.05 -10.09 -2.90
C GLN A 116 -8.83 -9.90 -3.82
N MET A 117 -9.04 -9.91 -5.15
CA MET A 117 -7.96 -9.68 -6.11
C MET A 117 -7.43 -8.23 -6.08
N THR A 118 -8.25 -7.25 -5.72
CA THR A 118 -7.79 -5.86 -5.50
C THR A 118 -6.88 -5.77 -4.27
N PHE A 119 -7.26 -6.44 -3.18
CA PHE A 119 -6.44 -6.53 -1.96
C PHE A 119 -5.10 -7.22 -2.22
N ILE A 120 -5.10 -8.38 -2.88
CA ILE A 120 -3.87 -9.10 -3.28
C ILE A 120 -2.96 -8.19 -4.12
N ASN A 121 -3.51 -7.47 -5.10
CA ASN A 121 -2.74 -6.51 -5.91
C ASN A 121 -2.17 -5.34 -5.09
N LYS A 122 -2.92 -4.80 -4.10
CA LYS A 122 -2.45 -3.73 -3.21
C LYS A 122 -1.20 -4.20 -2.45
N VAL A 123 -1.22 -5.43 -1.90
CA VAL A 123 -0.09 -6.04 -1.18
C VAL A 123 1.11 -6.29 -2.12
N PHE A 124 0.88 -6.93 -3.27
CA PHE A 124 1.94 -7.21 -4.25
C PHE A 124 2.60 -5.93 -4.79
N LEU A 125 1.84 -4.83 -4.96
CA LEU A 125 2.37 -3.57 -5.46
C LEU A 125 3.27 -2.86 -4.44
N ILE A 126 2.92 -2.88 -3.16
CA ILE A 126 3.63 -2.16 -2.10
C ILE A 126 4.90 -2.90 -1.66
N GLU A 127 4.84 -4.22 -1.58
CA GLU A 127 5.97 -5.07 -1.20
C GLU A 127 6.71 -5.68 -2.43
N LYS A 128 6.54 -5.04 -3.61
CA LYS A 128 7.09 -5.50 -4.91
C LYS A 128 8.61 -5.61 -4.96
N ASP A 129 9.32 -4.84 -4.13
CA ASP A 129 10.79 -4.81 -4.05
C ASP A 129 11.31 -5.60 -2.82
N ARG A 130 10.41 -6.21 -2.05
CA ARG A 130 10.69 -6.91 -0.79
C ARG A 130 10.10 -8.32 -0.83
N TYR A 131 8.99 -8.57 -0.14
CA TYR A 131 8.47 -9.92 0.08
C TYR A 131 7.83 -10.57 -1.16
N PHE A 132 7.34 -9.77 -2.11
CA PHE A 132 6.59 -10.25 -3.29
C PHE A 132 7.29 -9.99 -4.63
N ASN A 133 8.61 -9.76 -4.60
CA ASN A 133 9.43 -9.74 -5.81
C ASN A 133 9.63 -11.17 -6.37
N THR A 134 9.85 -11.30 -7.68
CA THR A 134 9.92 -12.61 -8.36
C THR A 134 11.02 -13.54 -7.81
N ILE A 135 12.19 -13.00 -7.43
CA ILE A 135 13.30 -13.81 -6.88
C ILE A 135 12.91 -14.34 -5.51
N SER A 136 12.39 -13.44 -4.66
CA SER A 136 11.88 -13.78 -3.33
C SER A 136 10.81 -14.86 -3.38
N LEU A 137 9.86 -14.77 -4.30
CA LEU A 137 8.79 -15.77 -4.42
C LEU A 137 9.28 -17.13 -4.97
N SER A 138 10.34 -17.18 -5.79
CA SER A 138 10.82 -18.44 -6.40
C SER A 138 11.98 -19.14 -5.66
N ARG A 139 12.44 -18.61 -4.52
CA ARG A 139 13.75 -19.00 -3.92
C ARG A 139 13.90 -20.48 -3.52
N TYR A 140 12.78 -21.21 -3.31
CA TYR A 140 12.79 -22.64 -2.97
C TYR A 140 11.92 -23.51 -3.90
N ASP A 141 11.71 -23.09 -5.14
CA ASP A 141 10.95 -23.81 -6.18
C ASP A 141 11.49 -25.23 -6.51
N HIS A 142 12.68 -25.58 -6.02
CA HIS A 142 13.26 -26.93 -6.15
C HIS A 142 12.78 -27.92 -5.07
N PHE A 143 12.27 -27.44 -3.94
CA PHE A 143 11.61 -28.25 -2.90
C PHE A 143 10.11 -28.44 -3.12
N TRP A 144 9.58 -27.95 -4.24
CA TRP A 144 8.16 -28.00 -4.55
C TRP A 144 7.66 -29.44 -4.78
N SER A 145 6.88 -29.96 -3.83
CA SER A 145 6.37 -31.34 -3.82
C SER A 145 5.01 -31.53 -4.51
N PHE A 146 4.29 -30.45 -4.82
CA PHE A 146 2.90 -30.48 -5.29
C PHE A 146 2.73 -30.77 -6.80
N GLY A 147 3.75 -31.33 -7.45
CA GLY A 147 3.77 -31.63 -8.89
C GLY A 147 4.32 -30.50 -9.77
N ILE A 148 4.72 -30.85 -10.99
CA ILE A 148 5.39 -29.92 -11.92
C ILE A 148 4.44 -28.84 -12.46
N ASP A 149 3.19 -29.21 -12.76
CA ASP A 149 2.23 -28.27 -13.36
C ASP A 149 1.77 -27.21 -12.36
N SER A 150 1.58 -27.56 -11.09
CA SER A 150 1.27 -26.58 -10.04
C SER A 150 2.43 -25.62 -9.79
N LYS A 151 3.69 -26.08 -9.88
CA LYS A 151 4.87 -25.21 -9.82
C LYS A 151 4.91 -24.22 -10.97
N MET A 152 4.70 -24.71 -12.19
CA MET A 152 4.68 -23.87 -13.39
C MET A 152 3.51 -22.87 -13.33
N GLY A 153 2.34 -23.32 -12.90
CA GLY A 153 1.15 -22.51 -12.66
C GLY A 153 1.42 -21.40 -11.64
N TYR A 154 2.00 -21.74 -10.48
CA TYR A 154 2.43 -20.77 -9.47
C TYR A 154 3.39 -19.75 -10.05
N SER A 155 4.50 -20.20 -10.66
CA SER A 155 5.53 -19.32 -11.21
C SER A 155 4.99 -18.38 -12.28
N MET A 156 4.03 -18.82 -13.09
CA MET A 156 3.35 -17.95 -14.07
C MET A 156 2.36 -16.99 -13.41
N LEU A 157 1.53 -17.47 -12.49
CA LEU A 157 0.48 -16.68 -11.82
C LEU A 157 1.07 -15.54 -11.01
N ILE A 158 2.13 -15.79 -10.22
CA ILE A 158 2.81 -14.73 -9.46
C ILE A 158 3.47 -13.71 -10.37
N LYS A 159 4.16 -14.13 -11.45
CA LYS A 159 4.80 -13.21 -12.39
C LYS A 159 3.76 -12.31 -13.06
N TYR A 160 2.63 -12.90 -13.48
CA TYR A 160 1.52 -12.18 -14.06
C TYR A 160 0.92 -11.16 -13.07
N ILE A 161 0.67 -11.55 -11.82
CA ILE A 161 0.14 -10.61 -10.80
C ILE A 161 1.17 -9.52 -10.47
N SER A 162 2.43 -9.86 -10.19
CA SER A 162 3.49 -8.88 -9.85
C SER A 162 3.69 -7.84 -10.95
N ALA A 163 3.59 -8.23 -12.23
CA ALA A 163 3.58 -7.29 -13.34
C ALA A 163 2.29 -6.45 -13.34
N MET A 164 1.14 -7.10 -13.41
CA MET A 164 -0.15 -6.47 -13.67
C MET A 164 -0.66 -5.62 -12.50
N ALA A 165 -0.11 -5.78 -11.29
CA ALA A 165 -0.46 -5.01 -10.11
C ALA A 165 -0.32 -3.49 -10.33
N ASN A 166 0.77 -3.04 -10.95
CA ASN A 166 1.01 -1.62 -11.21
C ASN A 166 0.14 -1.10 -12.37
N PRO A 167 -0.86 -0.21 -12.12
CA PRO A 167 -1.75 0.27 -13.17
C PRO A 167 -1.03 1.04 -14.29
N ASN A 168 0.11 1.68 -13.97
CA ASN A 168 0.86 2.52 -14.91
C ASN A 168 1.62 1.70 -15.96
N THR A 169 2.07 0.48 -15.63
CA THR A 169 2.82 -0.41 -16.54
C THR A 169 1.97 -1.54 -17.13
N ARG A 170 0.82 -1.85 -16.52
CA ARG A 170 -0.09 -2.95 -16.88
C ARG A 170 -0.35 -3.09 -18.39
N LYS A 171 -0.73 -2.00 -19.08
CA LYS A 171 -1.04 -2.05 -20.53
C LYS A 171 0.14 -2.42 -21.40
N GLN A 172 1.37 -2.12 -20.97
CA GLN A 172 2.58 -2.52 -21.68
C GLN A 172 2.91 -3.98 -21.37
N GLN A 173 2.84 -4.38 -20.10
CA GLN A 173 3.21 -5.72 -19.65
C GLN A 173 2.24 -6.80 -20.13
N ALA A 174 0.94 -6.51 -20.23
CA ALA A 174 -0.06 -7.40 -20.82
C ALA A 174 0.34 -7.90 -22.22
N LYS A 175 0.89 -7.01 -23.06
CA LYS A 175 1.37 -7.37 -24.42
C LYS A 175 2.58 -8.29 -24.43
N THR A 176 3.30 -8.38 -23.31
CA THR A 176 4.55 -9.17 -23.17
C THR A 176 4.33 -10.48 -22.41
N HIS A 177 3.15 -10.72 -21.86
CA HIS A 177 2.85 -11.89 -21.05
C HIS A 177 1.95 -12.85 -21.81
N ILE A 178 2.47 -14.05 -22.04
CA ILE A 178 1.81 -15.07 -22.87
C ILE A 178 0.75 -15.77 -22.03
N ALA A 179 -0.44 -15.17 -21.96
CA ALA A 179 -1.65 -15.75 -21.37
C ALA A 179 -1.92 -17.18 -21.89
N GLU A 180 -1.63 -17.45 -23.17
CA GLU A 180 -1.76 -18.77 -23.80
C GLU A 180 -0.95 -19.86 -23.08
N LYS A 181 0.23 -19.55 -22.54
CA LYS A 181 1.06 -20.52 -21.80
C LYS A 181 0.51 -20.79 -20.40
N MET A 182 -0.24 -19.86 -19.82
CA MET A 182 -0.84 -20.01 -18.50
C MET A 182 -1.98 -21.03 -18.50
N ASN A 183 -2.78 -21.08 -19.58
CA ASN A 183 -3.87 -22.06 -19.76
C ASN A 183 -3.41 -23.53 -19.74
N ARG A 184 -2.11 -23.80 -19.93
CA ARG A 184 -1.55 -25.17 -19.82
C ARG A 184 -1.35 -25.63 -18.38
N TYR A 185 -1.17 -24.70 -17.43
CA TYR A 185 -0.72 -24.99 -16.06
C TYR A 185 -1.68 -24.46 -14.98
N LEU A 186 -2.71 -23.72 -15.36
CA LEU A 186 -3.76 -23.22 -14.47
C LEU A 186 -5.10 -23.89 -14.80
N PRO A 187 -6.01 -24.04 -13.82
CA PRO A 187 -7.36 -24.50 -14.07
C PRO A 187 -8.09 -23.67 -15.13
N GLU A 188 -9.02 -24.31 -15.85
CA GLU A 188 -9.79 -23.69 -16.93
C GLU A 188 -10.49 -22.40 -16.47
N GLY A 189 -10.47 -21.39 -17.34
CA GLY A 189 -11.10 -20.08 -17.10
C GLY A 189 -10.33 -19.15 -16.16
N ILE A 190 -9.29 -19.60 -15.44
CA ILE A 190 -8.49 -18.73 -14.56
C ILE A 190 -7.86 -17.56 -15.32
N VAL A 191 -7.33 -17.82 -16.52
CA VAL A 191 -6.71 -16.78 -17.37
C VAL A 191 -7.75 -15.73 -17.80
N GLY A 192 -8.91 -16.17 -18.32
CA GLY A 192 -9.99 -15.25 -18.68
C GLY A 192 -10.53 -14.41 -17.52
N LYS A 193 -10.51 -14.94 -16.28
CA LYS A 193 -10.85 -14.17 -15.07
C LYS A 193 -9.78 -13.13 -14.72
N LEU A 194 -8.50 -13.44 -14.90
CA LEU A 194 -7.40 -12.48 -14.73
C LEU A 194 -7.51 -11.34 -15.75
N GLU A 195 -7.68 -11.66 -17.04
CA GLU A 195 -7.88 -10.69 -18.12
C GLU A 195 -9.08 -9.78 -17.83
N LEU A 196 -10.23 -10.37 -17.43
CA LEU A 196 -11.44 -9.66 -17.04
C LEU A 196 -11.27 -8.75 -15.81
N PHE A 197 -10.44 -9.15 -14.85
CA PHE A 197 -10.12 -8.34 -13.67
C PHE A 197 -9.21 -7.16 -14.04
N TYR A 198 -8.14 -7.41 -14.79
CA TYR A 198 -7.16 -6.39 -15.16
C TYR A 198 -7.62 -5.47 -16.29
N LYS A 199 -8.66 -5.88 -17.05
CA LYS A 199 -9.19 -5.23 -18.26
C LYS A 199 -8.15 -5.12 -19.37
N VAL A 200 -7.54 -6.25 -19.71
CA VAL A 200 -6.54 -6.39 -20.78
C VAL A 200 -6.94 -7.44 -21.80
#